data_AF-A0AAQ4Q7T2-F1
#
_entry.id   AF-A0AAQ4Q7T2-F1
#
_cell.length_a   1.000
_cell.length_b   1.000
_cell.length_c   1.000
_cell.angle_alpha   90.00
_cell.angle_beta   90.00
_cell.angle_gamma   90.00
#
_symmetry.space_group_name_H-M   'P 1'
#
loop_
_entity.id
_entity.type
_entity.pdbx_description
1 polymer ?
#
loop_
_entity_poly.entity_id
_entity_poly.type
_entity_poly.pdbx_seq_one_letter_code
_entity_poly.pdbx_strand_id
1 'polypeptide(L)'
;MASGSSEANVNGRETVSLNGEPVVKRPRVSHDSSLRIPKEPHNKVTVVLGAQWGDEGKGKVVDLLAMDADIVCRCQGGNNAGHTVVVDSVEYDFHLLPSGVLNKKALSFIGNGVVIHLPGLFEEAQKNLQKGKGLQGWEERLKISDRAHLVFNFHQAVDGIQEQQRQQQEGKNLGTTKKGIGPAYSSKAARNGLRVCDLVSDFKVFEDKFRMLAEHFLTMYPNLNLEVDSELAQLKGFAERLGPLVTDGVYFMHQALNGPSKKILVEGANAALLDIDFGTYPFVTSSNCTVGGVCTGLGVPPSYVGRVYGVVKAYTTRVGVGAFPTEQKNETGELLQTRGREFGVTTGRKRRCGWLDLVLVRYAHMVNGFTAIALTKLDILDTVSEIKVGVAYKLDGEPLPSFPANMDVLTRVSVDYETLPGWCCSTESARSFEELPLKAQIYIRFIENFLQVPGLLKCHFYTATVGTLCQTCQSHLVIFIFFYFSEVGWSRQVQREHGETLLIRLDEFRFGEDYQRSLKCELLKETRHQQGCL
;
A
#
# COMPACT_ATOMS: atom_id res chain seq x y z
N MET A 1 63.12 35.58 20.17
CA MET A 1 63.35 36.47 21.34
C MET A 1 62.40 37.65 21.22
N ALA A 2 61.61 37.89 22.28
CA ALA A 2 60.91 39.13 22.69
C ALA A 2 60.01 39.85 21.66
N SER A 3 58.83 40.39 21.94
CA SER A 3 58.02 40.61 23.15
C SER A 3 56.74 41.33 22.66
N GLY A 4 55.55 40.99 23.13
CA GLY A 4 54.87 41.87 24.09
C GLY A 4 53.47 42.27 23.59
N SER A 5 52.60 42.56 24.54
CA SER A 5 51.13 42.44 24.57
C SER A 5 50.33 43.74 24.35
N SER A 6 49.00 43.58 24.23
CA SER A 6 47.90 44.53 24.57
C SER A 6 47.69 45.72 23.61
N GLU A 7 46.52 46.30 23.35
CA GLU A 7 45.09 46.08 23.62
C GLU A 7 44.34 47.14 22.76
N ALA A 8 43.05 46.89 22.49
CA ALA A 8 41.98 47.87 22.22
C ALA A 8 41.94 48.68 20.89
N ASN A 9 40.85 48.42 20.15
CA ASN A 9 39.90 49.35 19.51
C ASN A 9 40.41 50.59 18.76
N VAL A 10 40.01 50.73 17.49
CA VAL A 10 39.09 51.80 17.00
C VAL A 10 38.65 51.48 15.55
N ASN A 11 37.33 51.43 15.37
CA ASN A 11 36.47 51.86 14.23
C ASN A 11 37.15 52.20 12.90
N GLY A 12 36.65 51.81 11.72
CA GLY A 12 35.26 51.62 11.30
C GLY A 12 35.18 52.23 9.89
N ARG A 13 35.06 51.40 8.85
CA ARG A 13 34.89 51.89 7.48
C ARG A 13 33.47 52.42 7.32
N GLU A 14 33.39 53.72 7.12
CA GLU A 14 32.20 54.45 6.71
C GLU A 14 31.68 53.94 5.37
N THR A 15 30.40 53.62 5.30
CA THR A 15 29.64 53.63 4.05
C THR A 15 28.55 54.70 4.19
N VAL A 16 28.79 55.82 3.54
CA VAL A 16 27.85 56.95 3.42
C VAL A 16 26.70 56.51 2.49
N SER A 17 25.47 56.65 2.97
CA SER A 17 24.26 56.53 2.16
C SER A 17 24.00 57.84 1.41
N LEU A 18 23.75 57.74 0.11
CA LEU A 18 23.24 58.84 -0.72
C LEU A 18 21.82 59.15 -0.26
N ASN A 19 21.59 60.39 0.18
CA ASN A 19 20.36 60.98 0.75
C ASN A 19 20.37 60.99 2.29
N GLY A 20 20.83 62.12 2.85
CA GLY A 20 21.10 62.32 4.29
C GLY A 20 19.89 62.34 5.22
N GLU A 21 19.21 61.20 5.37
CA GLU A 21 18.29 60.96 6.49
C GLU A 21 18.96 60.13 7.60
N PRO A 22 18.72 60.43 8.89
CA PRO A 22 19.34 59.72 9.99
C PRO A 22 18.80 58.29 10.14
N VAL A 23 19.68 57.30 10.03
CA VAL A 23 19.36 55.88 10.26
C VAL A 23 19.05 55.66 11.75
N VAL A 24 17.76 55.49 12.07
CA VAL A 24 17.32 55.06 13.41
C VAL A 24 17.76 53.61 13.64
N LYS A 25 18.72 53.40 14.54
CA LYS A 25 19.12 52.06 15.01
C LYS A 25 17.93 51.42 15.74
N ARG A 26 17.30 50.41 15.12
CA ARG A 26 16.34 49.54 15.81
C ARG A 26 17.05 48.77 16.95
N PRO A 27 16.41 48.56 18.11
CA PRO A 27 17.01 47.76 19.18
C PRO A 27 17.21 46.33 18.68
N ARG A 28 18.39 45.75 18.94
CA ARG A 28 18.60 44.32 18.76
C ARG A 28 17.72 43.57 19.76
N VAL A 29 16.59 43.07 19.29
CA VAL A 29 15.84 42.03 19.98
C VAL A 29 16.75 40.80 19.98
N SER A 30 17.14 40.34 21.18
CA SER A 30 17.76 39.03 21.36
C SER A 30 16.72 37.97 21.00
N HIS A 31 16.64 37.60 19.73
CA HIS A 31 15.98 36.37 19.35
C HIS A 31 16.90 35.22 19.78
N ASP A 32 16.55 34.63 20.92
CA ASP A 32 16.83 33.24 21.19
C ASP A 32 16.19 32.41 20.06
N SER A 33 16.92 32.25 18.97
CA SER A 33 16.57 31.37 17.88
C SER A 33 17.06 29.97 18.24
N SER A 34 16.52 29.39 19.31
CA SER A 34 16.47 27.95 19.42
C SER A 34 15.78 27.47 18.14
N LEU A 35 16.52 26.82 17.25
CA LEU A 35 15.98 26.17 16.06
C LEU A 35 14.74 25.39 16.51
N ARG A 36 13.54 25.81 16.08
CA ARG A 36 12.30 25.14 16.46
C ARG A 36 12.44 23.70 15.99
N ILE A 37 12.70 22.79 16.93
CA ILE A 37 12.68 21.36 16.67
C ILE A 37 11.31 21.07 16.07
N PRO A 38 11.23 20.47 14.86
CA PRO A 38 9.96 20.09 14.28
C PRO A 38 9.20 19.26 15.32
N LYS A 39 8.00 19.70 15.70
CA LYS A 39 7.13 18.88 16.56
C LYS A 39 6.90 17.56 15.83
N GLU A 40 7.06 16.43 16.53
CA GLU A 40 6.66 15.13 16.00
C GLU A 40 5.23 15.23 15.43
N PRO A 41 4.95 14.58 14.29
CA PRO A 41 3.62 14.56 13.69
C PRO A 41 2.55 14.20 14.73
N HIS A 42 1.52 15.04 14.86
CA HIS A 42 0.41 14.74 15.76
C HIS A 42 -0.32 13.46 15.33
N ASN A 43 -0.60 13.32 14.03
CA ASN A 43 -1.17 12.10 13.45
C ASN A 43 -0.23 11.52 12.41
N LYS A 44 -0.10 10.19 12.38
CA LYS A 44 0.59 9.44 11.33
C LYS A 44 -0.42 8.62 10.54
N VAL A 45 -0.15 8.42 9.24
CA VAL A 45 -0.99 7.56 8.39
C VAL A 45 -0.63 6.10 8.59
N THR A 46 -1.64 5.25 8.64
CA THR A 46 -1.52 3.79 8.60
C THR A 46 -1.79 3.32 7.18
N VAL A 47 -0.92 2.49 6.62
CA VAL A 47 -0.97 2.10 5.21
C VAL A 47 -1.15 0.58 5.10
N VAL A 48 -2.00 0.12 4.18
CA VAL A 48 -2.14 -1.29 3.83
C VAL A 48 -1.75 -1.48 2.36
N LEU A 49 -0.71 -2.27 2.11
CA LEU A 49 -0.15 -2.53 0.77
C LEU A 49 -0.09 -4.03 0.47
N GLY A 50 -0.16 -4.40 -0.81
CA GLY A 50 -0.04 -5.78 -1.24
C GLY A 50 1.42 -6.10 -1.49
N ALA A 51 1.92 -7.22 -0.97
CA ALA A 51 3.33 -7.57 -1.07
C ALA A 51 3.68 -8.44 -2.28
N GLN A 52 2.70 -8.82 -3.12
CA GLN A 52 2.87 -9.75 -4.24
C GLN A 52 2.34 -9.11 -5.55
N TRP A 53 1.59 -9.86 -6.38
CA TRP A 53 0.98 -9.40 -7.64
C TRP A 53 -0.52 -9.08 -7.52
N GLY A 54 -1.00 -8.73 -6.33
CA GLY A 54 -2.41 -8.45 -6.11
C GLY A 54 -3.16 -9.69 -5.60
N ASP A 55 -4.44 -9.47 -5.28
CA ASP A 55 -5.35 -10.51 -4.77
C ASP A 55 -4.94 -11.15 -3.43
N GLU A 56 -4.07 -10.49 -2.64
CA GLU A 56 -3.60 -10.98 -1.33
C GLU A 56 -4.67 -10.91 -0.24
N GLY A 57 -5.87 -10.40 -0.54
CA GLY A 57 -6.93 -10.22 0.46
C GLY A 57 -6.80 -8.93 1.27
N LYS A 58 -6.11 -7.91 0.74
CA LYS A 58 -5.99 -6.57 1.36
C LYS A 58 -7.30 -6.00 1.85
N GLY A 59 -8.38 -6.17 1.08
CA GLY A 59 -9.71 -5.67 1.41
C GLY A 59 -10.11 -6.02 2.84
N LYS A 60 -9.91 -7.26 3.28
CA LYS A 60 -10.30 -7.66 4.64
C LYS A 60 -9.44 -7.03 5.75
N VAL A 61 -8.16 -6.74 5.48
CA VAL A 61 -7.29 -6.00 6.42
C VAL A 61 -7.72 -4.53 6.48
N VAL A 62 -8.08 -3.95 5.34
CA VAL A 62 -8.61 -2.59 5.26
C VAL A 62 -9.94 -2.49 5.99
N ASP A 63 -10.87 -3.41 5.76
CA ASP A 63 -12.20 -3.45 6.41
C ASP A 63 -12.08 -3.47 7.92
N LEU A 64 -11.17 -4.31 8.43
CA LEU A 64 -10.88 -4.39 9.84
C LEU A 64 -10.37 -3.06 10.41
N LEU A 65 -9.37 -2.46 9.78
CA LEU A 65 -8.77 -1.21 10.26
C LEU A 65 -9.70 -0.01 10.05
N ALA A 66 -10.60 -0.07 9.06
CA ALA A 66 -11.53 0.99 8.72
C ALA A 66 -12.66 1.17 9.76
N MET A 67 -12.97 0.14 10.56
CA MET A 67 -13.95 0.24 11.65
C MET A 67 -13.59 1.32 12.67
N ASP A 68 -12.29 1.49 12.89
CA ASP A 68 -11.72 2.41 13.87
C ASP A 68 -11.12 3.68 13.24
N ALA A 69 -11.15 3.81 11.92
CA ALA A 69 -10.55 4.94 11.22
C ALA A 69 -11.48 6.17 11.21
N ASP A 70 -10.90 7.37 11.35
CA ASP A 70 -11.60 8.64 11.16
C ASP A 70 -11.59 9.07 9.68
N ILE A 71 -10.54 8.70 8.95
CA ILE A 71 -10.40 8.98 7.52
C ILE A 71 -9.83 7.74 6.81
N VAL A 72 -10.46 7.33 5.70
CA VAL A 72 -9.98 6.27 4.82
C VAL A 72 -9.68 6.83 3.44
N CYS A 73 -8.43 6.73 3.02
CA CYS A 73 -7.90 7.36 1.82
C CYS A 73 -7.55 6.34 0.73
N ARG A 74 -7.74 6.73 -0.52
CA ARG A 74 -7.15 6.09 -1.70
C ARG A 74 -6.14 7.05 -2.32
N CYS A 75 -4.91 6.62 -2.59
CA CYS A 75 -3.85 7.52 -3.04
C CYS A 75 -3.41 7.33 -4.50
N GLN A 76 -3.75 6.21 -5.15
CA GLN A 76 -3.27 5.83 -6.47
C GLN A 76 -4.26 4.92 -7.20
N GLY A 77 -3.91 4.58 -8.45
CA GLY A 77 -4.71 3.69 -9.30
C GLY A 77 -5.95 4.37 -9.86
N GLY A 78 -6.97 3.57 -10.13
CA GLY A 78 -8.32 4.00 -10.55
C GLY A 78 -9.32 2.88 -10.26
N ASN A 79 -10.30 2.66 -11.15
CA ASN A 79 -11.29 1.59 -11.03
C ASN A 79 -10.81 0.22 -11.57
N ASN A 80 -9.51 0.01 -11.61
CA ASN A 80 -8.84 -1.21 -12.10
C ASN A 80 -8.45 -2.19 -10.99
N ALA A 81 -8.65 -1.80 -9.74
CA ALA A 81 -8.60 -2.67 -8.58
C ALA A 81 -9.95 -2.55 -7.86
N GLY A 82 -10.34 -3.62 -7.18
CA GLY A 82 -11.54 -3.60 -6.37
C GLY A 82 -11.54 -4.74 -5.36
N HIS A 83 -12.43 -4.63 -4.38
CA HIS A 83 -12.67 -5.66 -3.39
C HIS A 83 -14.12 -5.61 -2.92
N THR A 84 -14.58 -6.77 -2.45
CA THR A 84 -15.91 -6.92 -1.88
C THR A 84 -15.80 -6.85 -0.36
N VAL A 85 -16.67 -6.04 0.24
CA VAL A 85 -16.79 -5.87 1.70
C VAL A 85 -18.18 -6.35 2.09
N VAL A 86 -18.25 -7.18 3.13
CA VAL A 86 -19.54 -7.59 3.68
C VAL A 86 -19.83 -6.72 4.90
N VAL A 87 -21.04 -6.17 5.02
CA VAL A 87 -21.55 -5.50 6.23
C VAL A 87 -22.99 -5.92 6.41
N ASP A 88 -23.36 -6.37 7.62
CA ASP A 88 -24.71 -6.83 7.95
C ASP A 88 -25.27 -7.85 6.93
N SER A 89 -24.44 -8.81 6.52
CA SER A 89 -24.75 -9.83 5.49
C SER A 89 -25.02 -9.29 4.08
N VAL A 90 -24.71 -8.01 3.81
CA VAL A 90 -24.80 -7.39 2.48
C VAL A 90 -23.39 -7.25 1.88
N GLU A 91 -23.21 -7.73 0.65
CA GLU A 91 -21.94 -7.64 -0.09
C GLU A 91 -21.85 -6.36 -0.93
N TYR A 92 -20.95 -5.45 -0.58
CA TYR A 92 -20.67 -4.22 -1.31
C TYR A 92 -19.41 -4.38 -2.16
N ASP A 93 -19.42 -3.93 -3.41
CA ASP A 93 -18.27 -4.02 -4.30
C ASP A 93 -17.67 -2.63 -4.53
N PHE A 94 -16.43 -2.43 -4.09
CA PHE A 94 -15.75 -1.16 -4.25
C PHE A 94 -14.66 -1.25 -5.30
N HIS A 95 -14.56 -0.22 -6.13
CA HIS A 95 -13.52 -0.06 -7.14
C HIS A 95 -12.80 1.27 -6.97
N LEU A 96 -13.53 2.38 -6.97
CA LEU A 96 -12.96 3.73 -6.83
C LEU A 96 -13.26 4.34 -5.46
N LEU A 97 -14.45 4.07 -4.89
CA LEU A 97 -14.76 4.53 -3.54
C LEU A 97 -13.85 3.81 -2.54
N PRO A 98 -13.22 4.54 -1.60
CA PRO A 98 -12.57 3.90 -0.46
C PRO A 98 -13.61 3.11 0.34
N SER A 99 -13.29 1.87 0.69
CA SER A 99 -14.22 0.97 1.40
C SER A 99 -14.68 1.47 2.77
N GLY A 100 -13.88 2.36 3.39
CA GLY A 100 -14.26 3.10 4.58
C GLY A 100 -15.55 3.92 4.46
N VAL A 101 -16.07 4.12 3.24
CA VAL A 101 -17.36 4.80 3.01
C VAL A 101 -18.55 4.02 3.60
N LEU A 102 -18.37 2.78 4.03
CA LEU A 102 -19.39 2.06 4.82
C LEU A 102 -19.41 2.49 6.29
N ASN A 103 -18.29 3.00 6.82
CA ASN A 103 -18.24 3.54 8.19
C ASN A 103 -18.87 4.93 8.22
N LYS A 104 -20.07 5.03 8.81
CA LYS A 104 -20.82 6.30 8.92
C LYS A 104 -20.12 7.39 9.71
N LYS A 105 -19.11 7.04 10.52
CA LYS A 105 -18.32 7.98 11.32
C LYS A 105 -17.03 8.44 10.63
N ALA A 106 -16.61 7.74 9.58
CA ALA A 106 -15.38 8.04 8.84
C ALA A 106 -15.65 8.91 7.61
N LEU A 107 -14.66 9.73 7.27
CA LEU A 107 -14.59 10.37 5.96
C LEU A 107 -13.84 9.46 4.98
N SER A 108 -14.32 9.38 3.75
CA SER A 108 -13.58 8.78 2.64
C SER A 108 -12.90 9.86 1.83
N PHE A 109 -11.65 9.64 1.41
CA PHE A 109 -10.90 10.61 0.62
C PHE A 109 -10.25 9.96 -0.60
N ILE A 110 -10.48 10.54 -1.78
CA ILE A 110 -9.78 10.17 -3.02
C ILE A 110 -8.68 11.20 -3.29
N GLY A 111 -7.44 10.76 -3.21
CA GLY A 111 -6.24 11.58 -3.35
C GLY A 111 -5.91 12.01 -4.78
N ASN A 112 -4.98 12.96 -4.90
CA ASN A 112 -4.54 13.52 -6.18
C ASN A 112 -3.77 12.53 -7.07
N GLY A 113 -3.29 11.43 -6.49
CA GLY A 113 -2.61 10.38 -7.26
C GLY A 113 -3.56 9.48 -8.04
N VAL A 114 -4.87 9.50 -7.75
CA VAL A 114 -5.89 8.67 -8.40
C VAL A 114 -6.30 9.23 -9.77
N VAL A 115 -6.62 8.35 -10.72
CA VAL A 115 -7.33 8.68 -11.97
C VAL A 115 -8.80 8.23 -11.87
N ILE A 116 -9.74 9.15 -12.11
CA ILE A 116 -11.17 9.01 -11.80
C ILE A 116 -11.98 8.93 -13.08
N HIS A 117 -12.65 7.79 -13.29
CA HIS A 117 -13.71 7.67 -14.30
C HIS A 117 -15.05 8.04 -13.67
N LEU A 118 -15.57 9.24 -13.96
CA LEU A 118 -16.78 9.77 -13.31
C LEU A 118 -18.03 8.90 -13.52
N PRO A 119 -18.37 8.44 -14.75
CA PRO A 119 -19.48 7.53 -14.92
C PRO A 119 -19.33 6.28 -14.05
N GLY A 120 -18.11 5.73 -13.98
CA GLY A 120 -17.81 4.52 -13.19
C GLY A 120 -17.95 4.74 -11.68
N LEU A 121 -17.53 5.89 -11.16
CA LEU A 121 -17.69 6.25 -9.75
C LEU A 121 -19.17 6.31 -9.35
N PHE A 122 -19.99 6.99 -10.13
CA PHE A 122 -21.42 7.13 -9.83
C PHE A 122 -22.19 5.83 -10.07
N GLU A 123 -21.83 5.05 -11.09
CA GLU A 123 -22.40 3.71 -11.32
C GLU A 123 -22.07 2.75 -10.16
N GLU A 124 -20.83 2.76 -9.66
CA GLU A 124 -20.41 1.99 -8.48
C GLU A 124 -21.25 2.37 -7.26
N ALA A 125 -21.40 3.67 -7.00
CA ALA A 125 -22.21 4.16 -5.88
C ALA A 125 -23.69 3.73 -6.02
N GLN A 126 -24.27 3.87 -7.21
CA GLN A 126 -25.65 3.51 -7.48
C GLN A 126 -25.89 2.00 -7.30
N LYS A 127 -24.99 1.16 -7.81
CA LYS A 127 -25.07 -0.30 -7.64
C LYS A 127 -25.03 -0.68 -6.17
N ASN A 128 -24.11 -0.11 -5.40
CA ASN A 128 -23.99 -0.41 -3.98
C ASN A 128 -25.20 0.10 -3.16
N LEU A 129 -25.79 1.25 -3.52
CA LEU A 129 -27.03 1.74 -2.90
C LEU A 129 -28.21 0.79 -3.09
N GLN A 130 -28.27 0.05 -4.21
CA GLN A 130 -29.31 -0.94 -4.47
C GLN A 130 -29.17 -2.20 -3.61
N LYS A 131 -27.97 -2.51 -3.11
CA LYS A 131 -27.71 -3.72 -2.33
C LYS A 131 -28.12 -3.60 -0.87
N GLY A 132 -28.03 -2.39 -0.29
CA GLY A 132 -28.43 -2.16 1.09
C GLY A 132 -28.18 -0.74 1.59
N LYS A 133 -28.52 -0.47 2.85
CA LYS A 133 -28.51 0.89 3.43
C LYS A 133 -27.13 1.41 3.84
N GLY A 134 -26.07 0.59 3.77
CA GLY A 134 -24.72 0.96 4.20
C GLY A 134 -24.14 2.20 3.49
N LEU A 135 -24.48 2.41 2.22
CA LEU A 135 -23.97 3.51 1.41
C LEU A 135 -24.87 4.77 1.42
N GLN A 136 -25.95 4.79 2.19
CA GLN A 136 -26.80 5.99 2.29
C GLN A 136 -25.99 7.20 2.78
N GLY A 137 -26.19 8.36 2.14
CA GLY A 137 -25.46 9.59 2.47
C GLY A 137 -23.95 9.54 2.19
N TRP A 138 -23.48 8.69 1.26
CA TRP A 138 -22.04 8.60 0.94
C TRP A 138 -21.46 9.91 0.41
N GLU A 139 -22.24 10.70 -0.33
CA GLU A 139 -21.82 12.00 -0.89
C GLU A 139 -21.43 13.00 0.23
N GLU A 140 -22.03 12.89 1.43
CA GLU A 140 -21.68 13.76 2.57
C GLU A 140 -20.31 13.40 3.18
N ARG A 141 -19.88 12.15 3.00
CA ARG A 141 -18.69 11.57 3.63
C ARG A 141 -17.52 11.39 2.66
N LEU A 142 -17.76 11.50 1.36
CA LEU A 142 -16.70 11.47 0.35
C LEU A 142 -16.12 12.87 0.14
N LYS A 143 -14.79 12.93 0.11
CA LYS A 143 -14.01 14.07 -0.37
C LYS A 143 -13.11 13.63 -1.51
N ILE A 144 -12.99 14.48 -2.54
CA ILE A 144 -12.20 14.21 -3.74
C ILE A 144 -11.20 15.35 -3.90
N SER A 145 -9.93 15.01 -4.08
CA SER A 145 -8.91 15.98 -4.41
C SER A 145 -9.20 16.65 -5.74
N ASP A 146 -9.24 17.97 -5.73
CA ASP A 146 -9.28 18.83 -6.92
C ASP A 146 -8.16 18.52 -7.94
N ARG A 147 -7.04 17.95 -7.49
CA ARG A 147 -5.87 17.61 -8.32
C ARG A 147 -5.91 16.19 -8.92
N ALA A 148 -6.92 15.38 -8.61
CA ALA A 148 -7.09 14.06 -9.22
C ALA A 148 -7.37 14.19 -10.73
N HIS A 149 -6.81 13.27 -11.53
CA HIS A 149 -6.99 13.30 -12.99
C HIS A 149 -8.28 12.59 -13.41
N LEU A 150 -8.84 12.98 -14.54
CA LEU A 150 -10.04 12.38 -15.11
C LEU A 150 -9.69 11.32 -16.15
N VAL A 151 -10.44 10.22 -16.11
CA VAL A 151 -10.45 9.18 -17.15
C VAL A 151 -11.66 9.42 -18.04
N PHE A 152 -11.42 9.58 -19.34
CA PHE A 152 -12.44 9.81 -20.37
C PHE A 152 -12.69 8.55 -21.20
N ASN A 153 -13.76 8.52 -21.98
CA ASN A 153 -14.12 7.37 -22.81
C ASN A 153 -13.03 7.07 -23.84
N PHE A 154 -12.41 8.10 -24.41
CA PHE A 154 -11.27 7.89 -25.32
C PHE A 154 -10.07 7.23 -24.64
N HIS A 155 -9.82 7.49 -23.36
CA HIS A 155 -8.77 6.76 -22.63
C HIS A 155 -9.08 5.27 -22.55
N GLN A 156 -10.35 4.89 -22.29
CA GLN A 156 -10.77 3.49 -22.24
C GLN A 156 -10.68 2.81 -23.61
N ALA A 157 -11.16 3.49 -24.65
CA ALA A 157 -11.11 2.99 -26.02
C ALA A 157 -9.67 2.77 -26.49
N VAL A 158 -8.77 3.74 -26.24
CA VAL A 158 -7.35 3.64 -26.59
C VAL A 158 -6.65 2.52 -25.82
N ASP A 159 -6.95 2.34 -24.53
CA ASP A 159 -6.43 1.20 -23.74
C ASP A 159 -6.81 -0.14 -24.40
N GLY A 160 -8.06 -0.27 -24.83
CA GLY A 160 -8.55 -1.42 -25.58
C GLY A 160 -7.83 -1.65 -26.91
N ILE A 161 -7.63 -0.58 -27.71
CA ILE A 161 -6.94 -0.63 -29.02
C ILE A 161 -5.48 -1.04 -28.83
N GLN A 162 -4.77 -0.39 -27.90
CA GLN A 162 -3.36 -0.70 -27.63
C GLN A 162 -3.19 -2.16 -27.18
N GLU A 163 -4.12 -2.66 -26.36
CA GLU A 163 -4.07 -4.05 -25.91
C GLU A 163 -4.35 -5.03 -27.05
N GLN A 164 -5.28 -4.72 -27.95
CA GLN A 164 -5.51 -5.53 -29.17
C GLN A 164 -4.28 -5.55 -30.08
N GLN A 165 -3.62 -4.41 -30.28
CA GLN A 165 -2.39 -4.32 -31.06
C GLN A 165 -1.25 -5.14 -30.42
N ARG A 166 -1.12 -5.09 -29.08
CA ARG A 166 -0.14 -5.91 -28.34
C ARG A 166 -0.45 -7.40 -28.41
N GLN A 167 -1.72 -7.78 -28.39
CA GLN A 167 -2.15 -9.19 -28.51
C GLN A 167 -1.79 -9.82 -29.85
N GLN A 168 -1.63 -9.04 -30.91
CA GLN A 168 -1.15 -9.52 -32.21
C GLN A 168 0.34 -9.92 -32.18
N GLN A 169 1.07 -9.53 -31.13
CA GLN A 169 2.48 -9.87 -30.93
C GLN A 169 2.59 -10.87 -29.76
N GLU A 170 3.09 -12.08 -30.05
CA GLU A 170 3.23 -13.12 -29.04
C GLU A 170 4.01 -12.64 -27.81
N GLY A 171 3.48 -12.92 -26.62
CA GLY A 171 4.11 -12.60 -25.34
C GLY A 171 4.10 -11.12 -24.94
N LYS A 172 3.52 -10.22 -25.72
CA LYS A 172 3.50 -8.76 -25.43
C LYS A 172 2.19 -8.23 -24.87
N ASN A 173 1.19 -9.09 -24.67
CA ASN A 173 -0.05 -8.72 -24.02
C ASN A 173 0.17 -8.39 -22.54
N LEU A 174 -0.17 -7.16 -22.14
CA LEU A 174 -0.04 -6.73 -20.75
C LEU A 174 -1.21 -7.25 -19.90
N GLY A 175 -2.35 -7.52 -20.53
CA GLY A 175 -3.58 -7.88 -19.84
C GLY A 175 -4.18 -6.69 -19.09
N THR A 176 -4.18 -5.50 -19.71
CA THR A 176 -4.78 -4.31 -19.09
C THR A 176 -6.27 -4.53 -18.80
N THR A 177 -6.81 -3.77 -17.84
CA THR A 177 -8.24 -3.86 -17.49
C THR A 177 -9.15 -3.17 -18.50
N LYS A 178 -8.58 -2.52 -19.53
CA LYS A 178 -9.31 -1.71 -20.53
C LYS A 178 -10.15 -0.61 -19.89
N LYS A 179 -9.70 -0.10 -18.74
CA LYS A 179 -10.36 0.96 -17.98
C LYS A 179 -9.75 2.33 -18.22
N GLY A 180 -8.79 2.45 -19.14
CA GLY A 180 -8.20 3.75 -19.52
C GLY A 180 -7.18 4.27 -18.53
N ILE A 181 -6.70 3.43 -17.60
CA ILE A 181 -5.75 3.82 -16.55
C ILE A 181 -4.42 4.25 -17.16
N GLY A 182 -3.83 3.40 -18.00
CA GLY A 182 -2.55 3.69 -18.66
C GLY A 182 -2.60 4.95 -19.50
N PRO A 183 -3.56 5.10 -20.44
CA PRO A 183 -3.70 6.33 -21.22
C PRO A 183 -3.91 7.59 -20.35
N ALA A 184 -4.71 7.53 -19.27
CA ALA A 184 -4.88 8.68 -18.38
C ALA A 184 -3.59 9.07 -17.64
N TYR A 185 -2.81 8.10 -17.15
CA TYR A 185 -1.49 8.36 -16.56
C TYR A 185 -0.48 8.86 -17.60
N SER A 186 -0.56 8.39 -18.85
CA SER A 186 0.24 8.90 -19.96
C SER A 186 -0.07 10.39 -20.21
N SER A 187 -1.35 10.76 -20.25
CA SER A 187 -1.75 12.17 -20.37
C SER A 187 -1.31 13.03 -19.19
N LYS A 188 -1.35 12.49 -17.97
CA LYS A 188 -0.77 13.14 -16.78
C LYS A 188 0.72 13.39 -16.94
N ALA A 189 1.49 12.40 -17.38
CA ALA A 189 2.93 12.54 -17.61
C ALA A 189 3.25 13.51 -18.77
N ALA A 190 2.44 13.49 -19.83
CA ALA A 190 2.54 14.41 -20.96
C ALA A 190 2.12 15.85 -20.62
N ARG A 191 1.47 16.06 -19.46
CA ARG A 191 0.91 17.35 -19.00
C ARG A 191 -0.22 17.87 -19.90
N ASN A 192 -0.92 16.99 -20.61
CA ASN A 192 -2.10 17.30 -21.40
C ASN A 192 -3.40 16.74 -20.81
N GLY A 193 -3.31 15.97 -19.71
CA GLY A 193 -4.48 15.45 -19.00
C GLY A 193 -5.28 16.54 -18.28
N LEU A 194 -6.56 16.26 -18.06
CA LEU A 194 -7.48 17.13 -17.33
C LEU A 194 -7.77 16.60 -15.94
N ARG A 195 -8.00 17.50 -14.99
CA ARG A 195 -8.21 17.19 -13.58
C ARG A 195 -9.60 17.61 -13.12
N VAL A 196 -9.96 17.14 -11.93
CA VAL A 196 -11.21 17.50 -11.26
C VAL A 196 -11.37 19.02 -11.15
N CYS A 197 -10.31 19.76 -10.80
CA CYS A 197 -10.32 21.22 -10.72
C CYS A 197 -10.64 21.90 -12.06
N ASP A 198 -10.25 21.30 -13.18
CA ASP A 198 -10.57 21.85 -14.51
C ASP A 198 -12.08 21.69 -14.78
N LEU A 199 -12.67 20.55 -14.42
CA LEU A 199 -14.08 20.26 -14.68
C LEU A 199 -15.05 21.10 -13.83
N VAL A 200 -14.74 21.33 -12.55
CA VAL A 200 -15.63 22.05 -11.61
C VAL A 200 -15.44 23.57 -11.62
N SER A 201 -14.54 24.08 -12.45
CA SER A 201 -14.29 25.52 -12.64
C SER A 201 -15.15 26.06 -13.80
N ASP A 202 -14.59 26.91 -14.66
CA ASP A 202 -15.24 27.36 -15.88
C ASP A 202 -15.38 26.22 -16.89
N PHE A 203 -16.62 25.76 -17.07
CA PHE A 203 -16.94 24.66 -17.98
C PHE A 203 -16.58 24.98 -19.44
N LYS A 204 -16.61 26.25 -19.87
CA LYS A 204 -16.24 26.59 -21.24
C LYS A 204 -14.74 26.37 -21.49
N VAL A 205 -13.92 26.76 -20.53
CA VAL A 205 -12.46 26.50 -20.56
C VAL A 205 -12.17 25.00 -20.52
N PHE A 206 -12.93 24.25 -19.72
CA PHE A 206 -12.83 22.79 -19.72
C PHE A 206 -13.17 22.17 -21.08
N GLU A 207 -14.27 22.62 -21.70
CA GLU A 207 -14.73 22.17 -23.02
C GLU A 207 -13.64 22.32 -24.08
N ASP A 208 -13.02 23.49 -24.15
CA ASP A 208 -11.99 23.78 -25.15
C ASP A 208 -10.76 22.88 -24.95
N LYS A 209 -10.31 22.70 -23.70
CA LYS A 209 -9.20 21.79 -23.38
C LYS A 209 -9.55 20.32 -23.66
N PHE A 210 -10.79 19.90 -23.40
CA PHE A 210 -11.26 18.54 -23.66
C PHE A 210 -11.26 18.25 -25.16
N ARG A 211 -11.76 19.17 -25.99
CA ARG A 211 -11.74 19.04 -27.45
C ARG A 211 -10.32 18.92 -27.99
N MET A 212 -9.39 19.75 -27.50
CA MET A 212 -7.97 19.65 -27.87
C MET A 212 -7.37 18.28 -27.49
N LEU A 213 -7.67 17.77 -26.30
CA LEU A 213 -7.20 16.44 -25.87
C LEU A 213 -7.81 15.32 -26.72
N ALA A 214 -9.11 15.40 -27.04
CA ALA A 214 -9.78 14.43 -27.90
C ALA A 214 -9.19 14.43 -29.33
N GLU A 215 -8.94 15.62 -29.91
CA GLU A 215 -8.29 15.77 -31.22
C GLU A 215 -6.88 15.17 -31.23
N HIS A 216 -6.11 15.37 -30.16
CA HIS A 216 -4.79 14.75 -30.00
C HIS A 216 -4.89 13.20 -30.05
N PHE A 217 -5.88 12.61 -29.38
CA PHE A 217 -6.09 11.16 -29.43
C PHE A 217 -6.60 10.67 -30.79
N LEU A 218 -7.50 11.40 -31.46
CA LEU A 218 -7.94 11.09 -32.83
C LEU A 218 -6.78 11.09 -33.83
N THR A 219 -5.86 12.05 -33.68
CA THR A 219 -4.66 12.14 -34.51
C THR A 219 -3.73 10.93 -34.31
N MET A 220 -3.51 10.51 -33.06
CA MET A 220 -2.68 9.33 -32.75
C MET A 220 -3.35 8.00 -33.10
N TYR A 221 -4.68 7.95 -33.04
CA TYR A 221 -5.49 6.75 -33.25
C TYR A 221 -6.60 7.04 -34.29
N PRO A 222 -6.30 7.01 -35.59
CA PRO A 222 -7.26 7.39 -36.64
C PRO A 222 -8.54 6.55 -36.68
N ASN A 223 -8.51 5.33 -36.12
CA ASN A 223 -9.66 4.42 -36.04
C ASN A 223 -10.49 4.60 -34.76
N LEU A 224 -10.14 5.59 -33.93
CA LEU A 224 -10.86 5.89 -32.70
C LEU A 224 -12.17 6.61 -33.03
N ASN A 225 -13.30 6.02 -32.64
CA ASN A 225 -14.60 6.65 -32.79
C ASN A 225 -14.99 7.36 -31.49
N LEU A 226 -15.16 8.68 -31.53
CA LEU A 226 -15.48 9.52 -30.35
C LEU A 226 -16.71 10.38 -30.58
N GLU A 227 -17.68 10.24 -29.68
CA GLU A 227 -18.84 11.14 -29.59
C GLU A 227 -18.53 12.29 -28.62
N VAL A 228 -17.68 13.22 -29.05
CA VAL A 228 -17.11 14.31 -28.23
C VAL A 228 -18.20 15.14 -27.54
N ASP A 229 -19.23 15.55 -28.29
CA ASP A 229 -20.31 16.39 -27.76
C ASP A 229 -21.19 15.66 -26.74
N SER A 230 -21.41 14.36 -26.95
CA SER A 230 -22.18 13.51 -26.02
C SER A 230 -21.44 13.35 -24.69
N GLU A 231 -20.13 13.08 -24.74
CA GLU A 231 -19.32 12.95 -23.53
C GLU A 231 -19.22 14.29 -22.77
N LEU A 232 -19.05 15.41 -23.48
CA LEU A 232 -19.08 16.74 -22.87
C LEU A 232 -20.40 17.03 -22.16
N ALA A 233 -21.53 16.73 -22.80
CA ALA A 233 -22.85 16.91 -22.18
C ALA A 233 -22.99 16.07 -20.90
N GLN A 234 -22.51 14.83 -20.91
CA GLN A 234 -22.50 13.96 -19.73
C GLN A 234 -21.59 14.51 -18.61
N LEU A 235 -20.39 14.96 -18.95
CA LEU A 235 -19.43 15.56 -18.02
C LEU A 235 -19.97 16.83 -17.38
N LYS A 236 -20.72 17.65 -18.14
CA LYS A 236 -21.40 18.84 -17.60
C LYS A 236 -22.38 18.48 -16.50
N GLY A 237 -23.18 17.42 -16.70
CA GLY A 237 -24.09 16.91 -15.68
C GLY A 237 -23.37 16.37 -14.44
N PHE A 238 -22.18 15.80 -14.60
CA PHE A 238 -21.37 15.36 -13.46
C PHE A 238 -20.69 16.51 -12.72
N ALA A 239 -20.32 17.62 -13.39
CA ALA A 239 -19.63 18.74 -12.76
C ALA A 239 -20.43 19.31 -11.57
N GLU A 240 -21.74 19.50 -11.74
CA GLU A 240 -22.65 20.01 -10.69
C GLU A 240 -22.71 19.06 -9.48
N ARG A 241 -22.81 17.75 -9.74
CA ARG A 241 -22.85 16.72 -8.69
C ARG A 241 -21.51 16.54 -7.99
N LEU A 242 -20.42 16.75 -8.72
CA LEU A 242 -19.06 16.57 -8.23
C LEU A 242 -18.63 17.71 -7.31
N GLY A 243 -19.04 18.96 -7.62
CA GLY A 243 -18.63 20.18 -6.91
C GLY A 243 -18.64 20.06 -5.37
N PRO A 244 -19.74 19.63 -4.73
CA PRO A 244 -19.82 19.47 -3.26
C PRO A 244 -18.84 18.43 -2.66
N LEU A 245 -18.34 17.51 -3.47
CA LEU A 245 -17.39 16.47 -3.07
C LEU A 245 -15.94 16.95 -3.18
N VAL A 246 -15.67 17.99 -3.98
CA VAL A 246 -14.30 18.46 -4.25
C VAL A 246 -13.74 19.27 -3.09
N THR A 247 -12.47 19.06 -2.77
CA THR A 247 -11.71 19.86 -1.81
C THR A 247 -10.27 20.04 -2.29
N ASP A 248 -9.57 21.06 -1.79
CA ASP A 248 -8.11 21.08 -1.88
C ASP A 248 -7.57 19.88 -1.09
N GLY A 249 -7.09 18.88 -1.82
CA GLY A 249 -6.65 17.62 -1.21
C GLY A 249 -5.42 17.75 -0.32
N VAL A 250 -4.48 18.63 -0.69
CA VAL A 250 -3.24 18.85 0.08
C VAL A 250 -3.57 19.54 1.40
N TYR A 251 -4.39 20.59 1.34
CA TYR A 251 -4.82 21.30 2.55
C TYR A 251 -5.67 20.41 3.46
N PHE A 252 -6.60 19.62 2.90
CA PHE A 252 -7.41 18.65 3.64
C PHE A 252 -6.53 17.67 4.42
N MET A 253 -5.55 17.05 3.77
CA MET A 253 -4.63 16.12 4.42
C MET A 253 -3.73 16.81 5.44
N HIS A 254 -3.22 18.00 5.13
CA HIS A 254 -2.41 18.79 6.07
C HIS A 254 -3.17 19.09 7.37
N GLN A 255 -4.46 19.48 7.27
CA GLN A 255 -5.31 19.68 8.44
C GLN A 255 -5.57 18.39 9.21
N ALA A 256 -5.83 17.28 8.51
CA ALA A 256 -6.03 15.98 9.15
C ALA A 256 -4.78 15.51 9.92
N LEU A 257 -3.59 15.79 9.39
CA LEU A 257 -2.32 15.37 9.99
C LEU A 257 -1.87 16.22 11.17
N ASN A 258 -2.18 17.52 11.16
CA ASN A 258 -1.73 18.48 12.17
C ASN A 258 -2.82 18.93 13.15
N GLY A 259 -4.06 18.49 12.94
CA GLY A 259 -5.20 18.80 13.79
C GLY A 259 -5.30 17.90 15.03
N PRO A 260 -6.51 17.80 15.61
CA PRO A 260 -6.79 16.86 16.70
C PRO A 260 -6.43 15.42 16.33
N SER A 261 -6.25 14.56 17.34
CA SER A 261 -5.93 13.15 17.16
C SER A 261 -6.91 12.47 16.19
N LYS A 262 -6.40 11.91 15.10
CA LYS A 262 -7.17 11.17 14.09
C LYS A 262 -6.43 9.91 13.64
N LYS A 263 -7.18 8.83 13.47
CA LYS A 263 -6.73 7.58 12.83
C LYS A 263 -6.97 7.70 11.32
N ILE A 264 -5.90 7.79 10.55
CA ILE A 264 -5.94 7.91 9.09
C ILE A 264 -5.46 6.61 8.48
N LEU A 265 -6.31 5.94 7.71
CA LEU A 265 -6.02 4.70 7.00
C LEU A 265 -5.87 4.98 5.50
N VAL A 266 -4.85 4.39 4.89
CA VAL A 266 -4.62 4.46 3.43
C VAL A 266 -4.76 3.07 2.84
N GLU A 267 -5.77 2.93 1.98
CA GLU A 267 -6.07 1.73 1.19
C GLU A 267 -5.21 1.73 -0.08
N GLY A 268 -4.16 0.89 -0.10
CA GLY A 268 -3.34 0.69 -1.29
C GLY A 268 -4.06 -0.10 -2.38
N ALA A 269 -4.04 0.43 -3.61
CA ALA A 269 -4.53 -0.28 -4.79
C ALA A 269 -3.43 -1.18 -5.39
N ASN A 270 -3.85 -2.30 -5.99
CA ASN A 270 -2.94 -3.31 -6.59
C ASN A 270 -1.88 -3.79 -5.57
N ALA A 271 -0.63 -4.01 -5.98
CA ALA A 271 0.41 -4.57 -5.11
C ALA A 271 1.81 -4.20 -5.58
N ALA A 272 2.82 -4.43 -4.74
CA ALA A 272 4.20 -4.03 -4.97
C ALA A 272 4.76 -4.53 -6.31
N LEU A 273 4.48 -5.78 -6.72
CA LEU A 273 5.01 -6.31 -7.99
C LEU A 273 4.22 -5.88 -9.24
N LEU A 274 3.17 -5.07 -9.04
CA LEU A 274 2.46 -4.35 -10.09
C LEU A 274 2.79 -2.86 -10.09
N ASP A 275 3.71 -2.39 -9.23
CA ASP A 275 4.18 -1.01 -9.23
C ASP A 275 4.87 -0.66 -10.56
N ILE A 276 4.68 0.56 -11.06
CA ILE A 276 5.26 1.00 -12.33
C ILE A 276 6.80 1.00 -12.33
N ASP A 277 7.42 1.29 -11.20
CA ASP A 277 8.89 1.39 -11.06
C ASP A 277 9.49 0.08 -10.53
N PHE A 278 8.82 -0.52 -9.55
CA PHE A 278 9.36 -1.65 -8.77
C PHE A 278 8.72 -3.00 -9.12
N GLY A 279 7.70 -3.01 -9.98
CA GLY A 279 7.03 -4.24 -10.37
C GLY A 279 7.75 -5.01 -11.47
N THR A 280 7.12 -6.09 -11.94
CA THR A 280 7.62 -6.88 -13.07
C THR A 280 7.38 -6.21 -14.42
N TYR A 281 8.00 -5.05 -14.64
CA TYR A 281 7.84 -4.24 -15.84
C TYR A 281 8.16 -5.04 -17.12
N PRO A 282 7.34 -4.95 -18.19
CA PRO A 282 6.22 -4.02 -18.39
C PRO A 282 4.86 -4.52 -17.87
N PHE A 283 4.79 -5.71 -17.25
CA PHE A 283 3.54 -6.34 -16.79
C PHE A 283 3.11 -5.79 -15.42
N VAL A 284 2.86 -4.49 -15.39
CA VAL A 284 2.59 -3.69 -14.19
C VAL A 284 1.40 -2.74 -14.44
N THR A 285 0.92 -2.07 -13.40
CA THR A 285 0.02 -0.92 -13.57
C THR A 285 0.82 0.36 -13.82
N SER A 286 0.13 1.46 -14.09
CA SER A 286 0.74 2.75 -14.43
C SER A 286 0.87 3.69 -13.23
N SER A 287 0.85 3.14 -12.01
CA SER A 287 0.90 3.91 -10.76
C SER A 287 1.85 3.26 -9.75
N ASN A 288 2.30 4.05 -8.77
CA ASN A 288 3.08 3.53 -7.66
C ASN A 288 2.19 2.86 -6.61
N CYS A 289 2.28 1.54 -6.53
CA CYS A 289 1.57 0.66 -5.61
C CYS A 289 2.34 0.43 -4.29
N THR A 290 3.47 1.11 -4.14
CA THR A 290 4.36 1.07 -2.98
C THR A 290 4.14 2.27 -2.05
N VAL A 291 4.80 2.26 -0.88
CA VAL A 291 4.66 3.28 0.17
C VAL A 291 4.95 4.71 -0.32
N GLY A 292 5.84 4.87 -1.30
CA GLY A 292 6.12 6.17 -1.93
C GLY A 292 4.88 6.79 -2.60
N GLY A 293 3.98 5.96 -3.13
CA GLY A 293 2.71 6.38 -3.72
C GLY A 293 1.75 7.03 -2.72
N VAL A 294 1.89 6.74 -1.43
CA VAL A 294 1.13 7.41 -0.36
C VAL A 294 1.53 8.87 -0.27
N CYS A 295 2.83 9.14 -0.30
CA CYS A 295 3.37 10.50 -0.18
C CYS A 295 2.95 11.35 -1.38
N THR A 296 3.22 10.85 -2.59
CA THR A 296 2.93 11.59 -3.84
C THR A 296 1.44 11.66 -4.16
N GLY A 297 0.67 10.64 -3.76
CA GLY A 297 -0.76 10.54 -4.04
C GLY A 297 -1.69 11.29 -3.09
N LEU A 298 -1.20 11.67 -1.90
CA LEU A 298 -1.94 12.44 -0.89
C LEU A 298 -1.31 13.80 -0.55
N GLY A 299 -0.10 14.09 -1.04
CA GLY A 299 0.64 15.28 -0.63
C GLY A 299 1.14 15.22 0.82
N VAL A 300 1.49 14.02 1.29
CA VAL A 300 1.89 13.76 2.67
C VAL A 300 3.42 13.61 2.76
N PRO A 301 4.11 14.31 3.68
CA PRO A 301 5.55 14.12 3.85
C PRO A 301 5.87 12.72 4.40
N PRO A 302 6.99 12.10 4.00
CA PRO A 302 7.36 10.75 4.45
C PRO A 302 7.40 10.57 5.98
N SER A 303 7.76 11.62 6.73
CA SER A 303 7.80 11.60 8.20
C SER A 303 6.43 11.36 8.87
N TYR A 304 5.33 11.57 8.13
CA TYR A 304 3.97 11.33 8.59
C TYR A 304 3.49 9.90 8.28
N VAL A 305 4.27 9.10 7.57
CA VAL A 305 3.98 7.68 7.37
C VAL A 305 4.31 6.93 8.66
N GLY A 306 3.30 6.28 9.23
CA GLY A 306 3.40 5.50 10.46
C GLY A 306 3.54 4.01 10.16
N ARG A 307 2.51 3.25 10.51
CA ARG A 307 2.49 1.80 10.29
C ARG A 307 2.25 1.46 8.83
N VAL A 308 3.02 0.52 8.29
CA VAL A 308 2.87 0.02 6.91
C VAL A 308 2.69 -1.50 6.98
N TYR A 309 1.47 -1.96 6.75
CA TYR A 309 1.14 -3.39 6.73
C TYR A 309 1.35 -3.95 5.32
N GLY A 310 2.20 -4.97 5.20
CA GLY A 310 2.35 -5.77 3.99
C GLY A 310 1.40 -6.96 4.03
N VAL A 311 0.42 -7.00 3.12
CA VAL A 311 -0.50 -8.13 3.01
C VAL A 311 0.11 -9.18 2.10
N VAL A 312 0.34 -10.37 2.66
CA VAL A 312 1.00 -11.50 2.02
C VAL A 312 0.03 -12.68 2.06
N LYS A 313 -0.21 -13.31 0.91
CA LYS A 313 -0.94 -14.57 0.85
C LYS A 313 0.02 -15.72 1.17
N ALA A 314 -0.44 -16.76 1.88
CA ALA A 314 0.35 -17.95 2.23
C ALA A 314 0.86 -18.76 1.02
N TYR A 315 0.45 -18.39 -0.19
CA TYR A 315 0.96 -18.88 -1.45
C TYR A 315 0.92 -17.73 -2.46
N THR A 316 1.48 -17.91 -3.64
CA THR A 316 1.59 -16.82 -4.62
C THR A 316 0.55 -16.98 -5.72
N THR A 317 -0.01 -15.85 -6.16
CA THR A 317 -0.93 -15.81 -7.32
C THR A 317 -0.58 -14.67 -8.26
N ARG A 318 -0.85 -14.84 -9.55
CA ARG A 318 -0.66 -13.81 -10.57
C ARG A 318 -1.75 -13.89 -11.64
N VAL A 319 -2.23 -12.73 -12.07
CA VAL A 319 -3.08 -12.59 -13.24
C VAL A 319 -2.24 -12.16 -14.43
N GLY A 320 -2.50 -12.73 -15.60
CA GLY A 320 -1.84 -12.32 -16.84
C GLY A 320 -0.51 -13.00 -17.11
N VAL A 321 0.21 -12.44 -18.09
CA VAL A 321 1.45 -12.98 -18.64
C VAL A 321 2.66 -12.46 -17.86
N GLY A 322 3.81 -13.08 -18.06
CA GLY A 322 5.08 -12.74 -17.41
C GLY A 322 5.60 -13.84 -16.48
N ALA A 323 6.87 -13.72 -16.08
CA ALA A 323 7.55 -14.71 -15.27
C ALA A 323 6.87 -14.94 -13.91
N PHE A 324 6.85 -16.19 -13.46
CA PHE A 324 6.35 -16.59 -12.17
C PHE A 324 7.25 -17.73 -11.67
N PRO A 325 8.32 -17.40 -10.92
CA PRO A 325 9.35 -18.38 -10.57
C PRO A 325 8.81 -19.60 -9.79
N THR A 326 7.83 -19.39 -8.91
CA THR A 326 7.25 -20.46 -8.09
C THR A 326 5.99 -21.11 -8.65
N GLU A 327 5.66 -20.88 -9.93
CA GLU A 327 4.41 -21.34 -10.54
C GLU A 327 4.32 -22.85 -10.52
N GLN A 328 3.17 -23.37 -10.10
CA GLN A 328 2.91 -24.81 -10.11
C GLN A 328 1.96 -25.14 -11.26
N LYS A 329 2.51 -25.72 -12.34
CA LYS A 329 1.75 -26.25 -13.48
C LYS A 329 1.45 -27.74 -13.30
N ASN A 330 0.93 -28.09 -12.13
CA ASN A 330 0.65 -29.45 -11.68
C ASN A 330 -0.54 -29.45 -10.71
N GLU A 331 -0.85 -30.60 -10.14
CA GLU A 331 -1.96 -30.81 -9.19
C GLU A 331 -1.91 -29.86 -7.99
N THR A 332 -0.72 -29.44 -7.53
CA THR A 332 -0.59 -28.45 -6.44
C THR A 332 -1.15 -27.10 -6.87
N GLY A 333 -0.82 -26.64 -8.08
CA GLY A 333 -1.32 -25.36 -8.58
C GLY A 333 -2.84 -25.37 -8.74
N GLU A 334 -3.40 -26.48 -9.20
CA GLU A 334 -4.85 -26.68 -9.32
C GLU A 334 -5.55 -26.74 -7.96
N LEU A 335 -4.93 -27.39 -6.97
CA LEU A 335 -5.41 -27.44 -5.58
C LEU A 335 -5.48 -26.03 -4.99
N LEU A 336 -4.39 -25.26 -5.08
CA LEU A 336 -4.32 -23.88 -4.60
C LEU A 336 -5.36 -22.99 -5.30
N GLN A 337 -5.49 -23.14 -6.62
CA GLN A 337 -6.47 -22.39 -7.40
C GLN A 337 -7.91 -22.70 -6.98
N THR A 338 -8.24 -23.98 -6.79
CA THR A 338 -9.59 -24.43 -6.48
C THR A 338 -9.98 -24.09 -5.05
N ARG A 339 -9.16 -24.48 -4.06
CA ARG A 339 -9.41 -24.17 -2.64
C ARG A 339 -9.41 -22.67 -2.40
N GLY A 340 -8.45 -21.96 -3.00
CA GLY A 340 -8.32 -20.51 -2.88
C GLY A 340 -9.37 -19.70 -3.64
N ARG A 341 -10.21 -20.35 -4.46
CA ARG A 341 -11.15 -19.71 -5.40
C ARG A 341 -10.47 -18.62 -6.24
N GLU A 342 -9.33 -18.96 -6.81
CA GLU A 342 -8.46 -18.00 -7.50
C GLU A 342 -8.92 -17.74 -8.94
N PHE A 343 -10.07 -17.07 -9.03
CA PHE A 343 -10.72 -16.64 -10.26
C PHE A 343 -11.00 -15.14 -10.18
N GLY A 344 -10.85 -14.43 -11.31
CA GLY A 344 -11.22 -13.02 -11.38
C GLY A 344 -12.72 -12.83 -11.18
N VAL A 345 -13.12 -11.97 -10.25
CA VAL A 345 -14.55 -11.75 -9.90
C VAL A 345 -15.35 -11.21 -11.09
N THR A 346 -14.76 -10.31 -11.89
CA THR A 346 -15.44 -9.72 -13.06
C THR A 346 -15.27 -10.54 -14.34
N THR A 347 -14.09 -11.14 -14.54
CA THR A 347 -13.72 -11.76 -15.83
C THR A 347 -13.84 -13.29 -15.83
N GLY A 348 -13.96 -13.92 -14.66
CA GLY A 348 -13.88 -15.37 -14.50
C GLY A 348 -12.51 -15.98 -14.81
N ARG A 349 -11.50 -15.15 -15.12
CA ARG A 349 -10.18 -15.65 -15.56
C ARG A 349 -9.47 -16.37 -14.42
N LYS A 350 -9.03 -17.60 -14.67
CA LYS A 350 -8.16 -18.38 -13.77
C LYS A 350 -6.87 -17.62 -13.46
N ARG A 351 -6.50 -17.53 -12.19
CA ARG A 351 -5.21 -17.00 -11.76
C ARG A 351 -4.17 -18.11 -11.74
N ARG A 352 -2.94 -17.79 -12.14
CA ARG A 352 -1.79 -18.69 -12.01
C ARG A 352 -1.44 -18.79 -10.54
N CYS A 353 -1.20 -20.00 -10.06
CA CYS A 353 -0.94 -20.27 -8.64
C CYS A 353 0.42 -20.95 -8.47
N GLY A 354 1.08 -20.66 -7.36
CA GLY A 354 2.38 -21.23 -7.05
C GLY A 354 2.71 -21.12 -5.57
N TRP A 355 3.83 -21.71 -5.18
CA TRP A 355 4.30 -21.68 -3.79
C TRP A 355 4.58 -20.25 -3.31
N LEU A 356 4.60 -20.07 -1.99
CA LEU A 356 5.06 -18.82 -1.41
C LEU A 356 6.51 -18.56 -1.85
N ASP A 357 6.78 -17.33 -2.26
CA ASP A 357 8.08 -16.88 -2.69
C ASP A 357 8.54 -15.77 -1.76
N LEU A 358 9.54 -16.06 -0.94
CA LEU A 358 10.05 -15.09 0.02
C LEU A 358 11.11 -14.16 -0.57
N VAL A 359 11.69 -14.50 -1.73
CA VAL A 359 12.61 -13.60 -2.45
C VAL A 359 11.86 -12.34 -2.88
N LEU A 360 10.68 -12.51 -3.47
CA LEU A 360 9.85 -11.37 -3.90
C LEU A 360 9.21 -10.63 -2.72
N VAL A 361 8.81 -11.33 -1.64
CA VAL A 361 8.24 -10.65 -0.46
C VAL A 361 9.31 -9.84 0.28
N ARG A 362 10.54 -10.36 0.37
CA ARG A 362 11.69 -9.61 0.90
C ARG A 362 12.00 -8.38 0.05
N TYR A 363 11.96 -8.51 -1.28
CA TYR A 363 12.10 -7.36 -2.17
C TYR A 363 10.99 -6.32 -1.96
N ALA A 364 9.73 -6.74 -1.84
CA ALA A 364 8.62 -5.84 -1.52
C ALA A 364 8.81 -5.16 -0.16
N HIS A 365 9.36 -5.87 0.84
CA HIS A 365 9.71 -5.28 2.14
C HIS A 365 10.82 -4.23 2.02
N MET A 366 11.88 -4.49 1.25
CA MET A 366 12.97 -3.53 1.03
C MET A 366 12.45 -2.19 0.47
N VAL A 367 11.47 -2.24 -0.43
CA VAL A 367 10.89 -1.03 -1.05
C VAL A 367 9.90 -0.34 -0.11
N ASN A 368 9.09 -1.11 0.62
CA ASN A 368 7.96 -0.56 1.39
C ASN A 368 8.24 -0.30 2.87
N GLY A 369 9.31 -0.88 3.42
CA GLY A 369 9.64 -0.77 4.84
C GLY A 369 8.49 -1.26 5.73
N PHE A 370 7.91 -2.44 5.41
CA PHE A 370 6.78 -2.98 6.19
C PHE A 370 7.10 -2.99 7.69
N THR A 371 6.17 -2.49 8.50
CA THR A 371 6.26 -2.54 9.97
C THR A 371 5.62 -3.80 10.54
N ALA A 372 4.80 -4.48 9.73
CA ALA A 372 4.10 -5.70 10.07
C ALA A 372 3.59 -6.39 8.80
N ILE A 373 3.38 -7.70 8.88
CA ILE A 373 2.79 -8.51 7.81
C ILE A 373 1.40 -8.97 8.23
N ALA A 374 0.46 -8.96 7.29
CA ALA A 374 -0.83 -9.63 7.42
C ALA A 374 -0.81 -10.87 6.52
N LEU A 375 -0.69 -12.06 7.12
CA LEU A 375 -0.69 -13.32 6.38
C LEU A 375 -2.13 -13.79 6.16
N THR A 376 -2.48 -14.05 4.90
CA THR A 376 -3.84 -14.42 4.51
C THR A 376 -3.87 -15.80 3.84
N LYS A 377 -5.06 -16.44 3.86
CA LYS A 377 -5.34 -17.71 3.17
C LYS A 377 -4.46 -18.87 3.65
N LEU A 378 -4.12 -18.89 4.94
CA LEU A 378 -3.38 -20.00 5.53
C LEU A 378 -4.17 -21.32 5.44
N ASP A 379 -5.48 -21.25 5.65
CA ASP A 379 -6.47 -22.33 5.57
C ASP A 379 -6.47 -23.09 4.23
N ILE A 380 -5.98 -22.46 3.17
CA ILE A 380 -5.85 -23.09 1.86
C ILE A 380 -4.80 -24.21 1.88
N LEU A 381 -3.80 -24.11 2.75
CA LEU A 381 -2.74 -25.09 2.92
C LEU A 381 -3.09 -26.23 3.91
N ASP A 382 -4.28 -26.19 4.54
CA ASP A 382 -4.74 -27.18 5.53
C ASP A 382 -4.67 -28.64 5.07
N THR A 383 -4.81 -28.89 3.75
CA THR A 383 -4.83 -30.25 3.18
C THR A 383 -3.51 -30.67 2.54
N VAL A 384 -2.48 -29.83 2.61
CA VAL A 384 -1.19 -30.07 1.98
C VAL A 384 -0.28 -30.83 2.96
N SER A 385 0.36 -31.91 2.51
CA SER A 385 1.27 -32.72 3.34
C SER A 385 2.67 -32.15 3.44
N GLU A 386 3.18 -31.54 2.37
CA GLU A 386 4.48 -30.89 2.30
C GLU A 386 4.34 -29.54 1.57
N ILE A 387 4.81 -28.48 2.21
CA ILE A 387 4.71 -27.12 1.69
C ILE A 387 6.10 -26.66 1.30
N LYS A 388 6.28 -26.27 0.04
CA LYS A 388 7.53 -25.67 -0.43
C LYS A 388 7.45 -24.15 -0.36
N VAL A 389 8.56 -23.51 0.00
CA VAL A 389 8.70 -22.05 0.06
C VAL A 389 9.97 -21.65 -0.69
N GLY A 390 9.85 -20.80 -1.71
CA GLY A 390 10.98 -20.30 -2.47
C GLY A 390 11.80 -19.31 -1.65
N VAL A 391 13.08 -19.58 -1.44
CA VAL A 391 13.97 -18.82 -0.53
C VAL A 391 15.15 -18.14 -1.24
N ALA A 392 15.53 -18.62 -2.41
CA ALA A 392 16.57 -18.01 -3.22
C ALA A 392 16.31 -18.22 -4.71
N TYR A 393 16.83 -17.31 -5.53
CA TYR A 393 16.89 -17.46 -6.97
C TYR A 393 18.32 -17.73 -7.39
N LYS A 394 18.47 -18.59 -8.39
CA LYS A 394 19.74 -18.82 -9.09
C LYS A 394 19.57 -18.51 -10.57
N LEU A 395 20.58 -17.88 -11.16
CA LEU A 395 20.69 -17.72 -12.62
C LEU A 395 21.91 -18.52 -13.06
N ASP A 396 21.70 -19.48 -13.97
CA ASP A 396 22.78 -20.31 -14.50
C ASP A 396 23.63 -21.01 -13.40
N GLY A 397 22.99 -21.37 -12.28
CA GLY A 397 23.60 -22.01 -11.11
C GLY A 397 24.06 -21.05 -10.00
N GLU A 398 24.23 -19.77 -10.30
CA GLU A 398 24.75 -18.78 -9.37
C GLU A 398 23.63 -18.04 -8.61
N PRO A 399 23.75 -17.85 -7.29
CA PRO A 399 22.73 -17.18 -6.49
C PRO A 399 22.59 -15.70 -6.86
N LEU A 400 21.36 -15.25 -7.02
CA LEU A 400 21.05 -13.83 -7.20
C LEU A 400 20.90 -13.14 -5.83
N PRO A 401 21.45 -11.92 -5.67
CA PRO A 401 21.35 -11.19 -4.40
C PRO A 401 19.95 -10.66 -4.13
N SER A 402 19.15 -10.40 -5.17
CA SER A 402 17.83 -9.81 -5.07
C SER A 402 16.92 -10.22 -6.23
N PHE A 403 15.66 -9.80 -6.15
CA PHE A 403 14.71 -9.91 -7.24
C PHE A 403 15.24 -9.16 -8.49
N PRO A 404 15.34 -9.81 -9.67
CA PRO A 404 15.89 -9.18 -10.86
C PRO A 404 14.89 -8.23 -11.53
N ALA A 405 15.38 -7.08 -12.01
CA ALA A 405 14.56 -6.10 -12.73
C ALA A 405 14.23 -6.51 -14.17
N ASN A 406 15.13 -7.26 -14.82
CA ASN A 406 14.94 -7.70 -16.20
C ASN A 406 14.07 -8.97 -16.27
N MET A 407 13.02 -8.96 -17.11
CA MET A 407 12.08 -10.08 -17.22
C MET A 407 12.67 -11.32 -17.87
N ASP A 408 13.64 -11.20 -18.77
CA ASP A 408 14.32 -12.36 -19.38
C ASP A 408 15.20 -13.07 -18.34
N VAL A 409 15.81 -12.31 -17.43
CA VAL A 409 16.50 -12.86 -16.26
C VAL A 409 15.50 -13.56 -15.35
N LEU A 410 14.41 -12.89 -14.96
CA LEU A 410 13.38 -13.47 -14.08
C LEU A 410 12.74 -14.74 -14.66
N THR A 411 12.65 -14.85 -15.99
CA THR A 411 12.11 -16.04 -16.68
C THR A 411 13.04 -17.23 -16.61
N ARG A 412 14.36 -17.00 -16.52
CA ARG A 412 15.39 -18.06 -16.50
C ARG A 412 15.84 -18.47 -15.10
N VAL A 413 15.38 -17.80 -14.05
CA VAL A 413 15.80 -18.16 -12.69
C VAL A 413 15.29 -19.56 -12.32
N SER A 414 16.14 -20.34 -11.67
CA SER A 414 15.72 -21.49 -10.87
C SER A 414 15.50 -21.06 -9.43
N VAL A 415 14.54 -21.70 -8.76
CA VAL A 415 14.17 -21.40 -7.38
C VAL A 415 14.71 -22.49 -6.47
N ASP A 416 15.44 -22.09 -5.44
CA ASP A 416 15.73 -22.96 -4.30
C ASP A 416 14.56 -22.92 -3.33
N TYR A 417 14.11 -24.11 -2.90
CA TYR A 417 12.97 -24.27 -2.00
C TYR A 417 13.39 -24.85 -0.66
N GLU A 418 12.83 -24.29 0.41
CA GLU A 418 12.74 -24.98 1.70
C GLU A 418 11.43 -25.76 1.76
N THR A 419 11.49 -26.99 2.26
CA THR A 419 10.32 -27.87 2.37
C THR A 419 9.93 -28.02 3.84
N LEU A 420 8.71 -27.61 4.16
CA LEU A 420 8.14 -27.62 5.50
C LEU A 420 7.03 -28.66 5.60
N PRO A 421 6.88 -29.35 6.75
CA PRO A 421 5.80 -30.29 6.94
C PRO A 421 4.46 -29.56 7.00
N GLY A 422 3.50 -29.98 6.18
CA GLY A 422 2.13 -29.52 6.23
C GLY A 422 1.36 -30.10 7.42
N TRP A 423 0.31 -29.39 7.84
CA TRP A 423 -0.42 -29.70 9.07
C TRP A 423 -1.61 -30.64 8.89
N CYS A 424 -2.12 -30.83 7.67
CA CYS A 424 -3.18 -31.81 7.35
C CYS A 424 -4.41 -31.76 8.28
N CYS A 425 -4.77 -30.57 8.77
CA CYS A 425 -5.92 -30.35 9.64
C CYS A 425 -6.46 -28.94 9.48
N SER A 426 -7.71 -28.71 9.87
CA SER A 426 -8.37 -27.42 9.67
C SER A 426 -7.84 -26.34 10.62
N THR A 427 -7.63 -25.13 10.09
CA THR A 427 -7.27 -23.93 10.85
C THR A 427 -8.38 -22.88 10.92
N GLU A 428 -9.53 -23.12 10.28
CA GLU A 428 -10.62 -22.14 10.11
C GLU A 428 -11.23 -21.64 11.43
N SER A 429 -11.22 -22.47 12.47
CA SER A 429 -11.76 -22.14 13.80
C SER A 429 -10.75 -21.44 14.71
N ALA A 430 -9.46 -21.37 14.36
CA ALA A 430 -8.44 -20.78 15.22
C ALA A 430 -8.66 -19.27 15.42
N ARG A 431 -8.59 -18.83 16.67
CA ARG A 431 -8.75 -17.44 17.14
C ARG A 431 -7.55 -16.97 17.98
N SER A 432 -6.55 -17.82 18.18
CA SER A 432 -5.27 -17.47 18.79
C SER A 432 -4.12 -18.23 18.10
N PHE A 433 -2.87 -17.82 18.33
CA PHE A 433 -1.71 -18.37 17.61
C PHE A 433 -1.39 -19.73 18.17
N GLU A 434 -1.61 -19.84 19.48
CA GLU A 434 -1.53 -21.02 20.30
C GLU A 434 -2.57 -22.07 19.88
N GLU A 435 -3.72 -21.66 19.34
CA GLU A 435 -4.73 -22.56 18.76
C GLU A 435 -4.33 -23.16 17.40
N LEU A 436 -3.33 -22.60 16.72
CA LEU A 436 -2.87 -23.15 15.46
C LEU A 436 -2.10 -24.47 15.68
N PRO A 437 -2.21 -25.43 14.74
CA PRO A 437 -1.33 -26.59 14.74
C PRO A 437 0.14 -26.17 14.75
N LEU A 438 0.98 -26.87 15.51
CA LEU A 438 2.40 -26.53 15.65
C LEU A 438 3.12 -26.35 14.30
N LYS A 439 2.78 -27.16 13.30
CA LYS A 439 3.34 -27.05 11.95
C LYS A 439 2.92 -25.77 11.21
N ALA A 440 1.69 -25.29 11.43
CA ALA A 440 1.24 -24.00 10.91
C ALA A 440 1.95 -22.83 11.61
N GLN A 441 2.16 -22.93 12.94
CA GLN A 441 2.97 -21.97 13.69
C GLN A 441 4.43 -21.92 13.18
N ILE A 442 5.02 -23.08 12.89
CA ILE A 442 6.37 -23.19 12.30
C ILE A 442 6.41 -22.53 10.93
N TYR A 443 5.40 -22.75 10.08
CA TYR A 443 5.29 -22.11 8.77
C TYR A 443 5.28 -20.59 8.87
N ILE A 444 4.48 -20.05 9.80
CA ILE A 444 4.45 -18.62 10.09
C ILE A 444 5.82 -18.15 10.56
N ARG A 445 6.39 -18.76 11.61
CA ARG A 445 7.71 -18.45 12.18
C ARG A 445 8.83 -18.45 11.14
N PHE A 446 8.77 -19.37 10.19
CA PHE A 446 9.71 -19.45 9.08
C PHE A 446 9.67 -18.20 8.20
N ILE A 447 8.47 -17.73 7.84
CA ILE A 447 8.29 -16.48 7.07
C ILE A 447 8.83 -15.29 7.85
N GLU A 448 8.54 -15.20 9.14
CA GLU A 448 8.99 -14.09 10.00
C GLU A 448 10.52 -14.01 10.06
N ASN A 449 11.14 -15.15 10.37
CA ASN A 449 12.58 -15.27 10.50
C ASN A 449 13.29 -15.00 9.18
N PHE A 450 12.70 -15.36 8.05
CA PHE A 450 13.29 -15.08 6.75
C PHE A 450 13.22 -13.58 6.40
N LEU A 451 12.07 -12.95 6.65
CA LEU A 451 11.85 -11.56 6.24
C LEU A 451 12.49 -10.54 7.18
N GLN A 452 12.78 -10.90 8.44
CA GLN A 452 13.37 -10.01 9.44
C GLN A 452 12.62 -8.67 9.61
N VAL A 453 11.30 -8.69 9.37
CA VAL A 453 10.43 -7.54 9.60
C VAL A 453 10.31 -7.33 11.11
N PRO A 454 10.69 -6.16 11.66
CA PRO A 454 10.57 -5.90 13.08
C PRO A 454 9.11 -6.01 13.51
N GLY A 455 8.73 -7.12 14.16
CA GLY A 455 7.43 -7.18 14.81
C GLY A 455 6.50 -8.36 14.60
N LEU A 456 6.99 -9.51 14.18
CA LEU A 456 6.14 -10.69 14.13
C LEU A 456 5.83 -11.35 15.49
N LEU A 457 6.51 -10.93 16.56
CA LEU A 457 6.26 -11.41 17.93
C LEU A 457 5.12 -10.64 18.62
N LYS A 458 3.89 -10.90 18.16
CA LYS A 458 2.62 -10.96 18.90
C LYS A 458 1.49 -11.00 17.88
N CYS A 459 0.88 -12.16 17.69
CA CYS A 459 -0.35 -12.25 16.92
C CYS A 459 -1.44 -11.46 17.64
N HIS A 460 -2.02 -10.46 16.98
CA HIS A 460 -3.37 -10.07 17.32
C HIS A 460 -4.29 -10.68 16.28
N PHE A 461 -5.07 -11.62 16.76
CA PHE A 461 -6.17 -12.20 16.01
C PHE A 461 -7.21 -11.14 15.85
N TYR A 462 -7.27 -10.60 14.65
CA TYR A 462 -8.44 -9.89 14.22
C TYR A 462 -9.19 -10.80 13.30
N THR A 463 -10.10 -11.58 13.88
CA THR A 463 -11.22 -12.07 13.08
C THR A 463 -12.05 -10.85 12.71
N ALA A 464 -11.97 -10.44 11.45
CA ALA A 464 -13.10 -9.78 10.81
C ALA A 464 -14.20 -10.85 10.66
N THR A 465 -14.85 -11.20 11.78
CA THR A 465 -16.19 -11.78 11.75
C THR A 465 -17.09 -10.60 11.44
N VAL A 466 -17.18 -10.23 10.15
CA VAL A 466 -18.41 -9.56 9.73
C VAL A 466 -19.50 -10.58 10.02
N GLY A 467 -20.42 -10.19 10.90
CA GLY A 467 -21.45 -11.06 11.45
C GLY A 467 -22.14 -11.89 10.37
N THR A 468 -22.43 -13.13 10.76
CA THR A 468 -23.23 -14.14 10.04
C THR A 468 -22.65 -14.65 8.72
N LEU A 469 -22.53 -15.98 8.66
CA LEU A 469 -22.28 -16.75 7.45
C LEU A 469 -23.14 -16.22 6.29
N CYS A 470 -22.50 -15.60 5.31
CA CYS A 470 -23.05 -15.53 3.96
C CYS A 470 -23.03 -16.98 3.42
N GLN A 471 -24.22 -17.61 3.32
CA GLN A 471 -24.37 -18.98 2.79
C GLN A 471 -23.81 -19.15 1.36
N THR A 472 -23.55 -18.06 0.63
CA THR A 472 -22.92 -18.06 -0.70
C THR A 472 -21.40 -17.88 -0.68
N CYS A 473 -20.81 -17.38 0.41
CA CYS A 473 -19.36 -17.21 0.59
C CYS A 473 -18.81 -18.12 1.71
N GLN A 474 -18.86 -19.44 1.51
CA GLN A 474 -18.13 -20.42 2.34
C GLN A 474 -16.60 -20.33 2.12
N SER A 475 -15.98 -19.25 2.58
CA SER A 475 -14.52 -19.10 2.61
C SER A 475 -14.14 -18.40 3.91
N HIS A 476 -13.82 -19.20 4.94
CA HIS A 476 -13.31 -18.72 6.21
C HIS A 476 -11.87 -18.22 6.02
N LEU A 477 -11.70 -16.94 5.67
CA LEU A 477 -10.37 -16.35 5.66
C LEU A 477 -9.95 -16.06 7.10
N VAL A 478 -9.00 -16.83 7.62
CA VAL A 478 -8.31 -16.45 8.85
C VAL A 478 -7.22 -15.44 8.47
N ILE A 479 -7.31 -14.24 9.04
CA ILE A 479 -6.33 -13.17 8.83
C ILE A 479 -5.46 -13.12 10.09
N PHE A 480 -4.18 -13.38 9.93
CA PHE A 480 -3.22 -13.25 11.00
C PHE A 480 -2.51 -11.91 10.82
N ILE A 481 -2.80 -10.97 11.72
CA ILE A 481 -2.11 -9.68 11.77
C ILE A 481 -1.16 -9.73 12.96
N PHE A 482 0.13 -9.64 12.68
CA PHE A 482 1.17 -9.68 13.69
C PHE A 482 1.54 -8.25 14.07
N PHE A 483 1.53 -7.92 15.37
CA PHE A 483 1.90 -6.60 15.89
C PHE A 483 3.13 -6.71 16.78
N TYR A 484 3.95 -5.67 16.76
CA TYR A 484 4.92 -5.41 17.82
C TYR A 484 4.45 -4.27 18.71
N PHE A 485 4.62 -4.44 20.01
CA PHE A 485 4.82 -3.33 20.92
C PHE A 485 6.26 -3.43 21.43
N SER A 486 7.10 -2.49 21.01
CA SER A 486 8.35 -2.23 21.72
C SER A 486 7.97 -1.58 23.06
N GLU A 487 8.04 -2.31 24.17
CA GLU A 487 8.13 -1.64 25.47
C GLU A 487 9.50 -0.96 25.53
N VAL A 488 9.56 0.28 25.06
CA VAL A 488 10.66 1.19 25.38
C VAL A 488 10.07 2.27 26.27
N GLY A 489 10.25 2.06 27.58
CA GLY A 489 10.39 3.12 28.58
C GLY A 489 9.19 4.05 28.79
N TRP A 490 8.20 3.60 29.55
CA TRP A 490 7.50 4.48 30.49
C TRP A 490 7.58 3.87 31.88
N SER A 491 8.59 4.27 32.64
CA SER A 491 8.61 4.11 34.09
C SER A 491 7.51 4.99 34.68
N ARG A 492 6.29 4.45 34.83
CA ARG A 492 5.33 4.97 35.80
C ARG A 492 5.41 4.08 37.03
N GLN A 493 5.92 4.66 38.12
CA GLN A 493 5.73 4.15 39.48
C GLN A 493 4.27 3.74 39.65
N VAL A 494 4.03 2.44 39.75
CA VAL A 494 2.85 1.88 40.38
C VAL A 494 3.38 1.15 41.60
N GLN A 495 3.37 1.83 42.75
CA GLN A 495 3.38 1.15 44.02
C GLN A 495 2.11 0.29 44.08
N ARG A 496 2.26 -1.02 44.21
CA ARG A 496 1.26 -1.88 44.84
C ARG A 496 1.94 -2.81 45.82
N GLU A 497 1.51 -2.65 47.06
CA GLU A 497 1.73 -3.53 48.20
C GLU A 497 1.10 -4.91 47.96
N HIS A 498 1.71 -5.91 48.60
CA HIS A 498 1.31 -7.32 48.67
C HIS A 498 1.55 -8.11 47.35
N GLY A 499 2.51 -9.02 47.22
CA GLY A 499 3.07 -9.93 48.21
C GLY A 499 2.63 -11.34 47.87
N GLU A 500 3.19 -11.93 46.79
CA GLU A 500 3.28 -13.39 46.56
C GLU A 500 4.21 -13.68 45.37
N THR A 501 5.22 -14.52 45.60
CA THR A 501 6.27 -14.88 44.65
C THR A 501 5.92 -16.22 43.99
N LEU A 502 5.79 -16.27 42.66
CA LEU A 502 5.76 -17.54 41.92
C LEU A 502 7.09 -17.74 41.18
N LEU A 503 7.94 -18.61 41.73
CA LEU A 503 9.17 -19.09 41.11
C LEU A 503 8.82 -20.14 40.04
N ILE A 504 9.18 -19.91 38.78
CA ILE A 504 9.24 -20.96 37.76
C ILE A 504 10.70 -21.12 37.35
N ARG A 505 11.27 -22.30 37.65
CA ARG A 505 12.61 -22.74 37.23
C ARG A 505 12.67 -22.88 35.71
N LEU A 506 13.69 -22.27 35.10
CA LEU A 506 14.15 -22.58 33.76
C LEU A 506 15.35 -23.51 33.89
N ASP A 507 15.15 -24.82 33.70
CA ASP A 507 16.23 -25.74 33.43
C ASP A 507 15.81 -26.67 32.28
N GLU A 508 16.79 -26.94 31.40
CA GLU A 508 16.81 -27.93 30.31
C GLU A 508 16.18 -27.56 28.96
N PHE A 509 16.95 -26.84 28.12
CA PHE A 509 17.00 -27.12 26.68
C PHE A 509 18.45 -27.04 26.18
N ARG A 510 19.04 -28.20 25.83
CA ARG A 510 20.34 -28.30 25.14
C ARG A 510 20.12 -28.11 23.64
N PHE A 511 20.72 -27.08 23.05
CA PHE A 511 20.84 -26.91 21.60
C PHE A 511 22.23 -27.35 21.12
N GLY A 512 22.29 -28.02 19.96
CA GLY A 512 23.49 -28.65 19.39
C GLY A 512 24.61 -27.67 19.00
N GLU A 513 25.84 -28.18 18.99
CA GLU A 513 27.11 -27.43 19.02
C GLU A 513 27.41 -26.55 17.78
N ASP A 514 26.71 -26.70 16.66
CA ASP A 514 26.95 -25.87 15.47
C ASP A 514 26.30 -24.48 15.53
N TYR A 515 25.37 -24.24 16.46
CA TYR A 515 24.70 -22.95 16.62
C TYR A 515 25.46 -21.96 17.54
N GLN A 516 26.44 -22.43 18.32
CA GLN A 516 27.21 -21.59 19.24
C GLN A 516 28.31 -20.75 18.56
N ARG A 517 28.70 -21.06 17.33
CA ARG A 517 29.76 -20.31 16.63
C ARG A 517 29.31 -18.98 16.03
N SER A 518 28.04 -18.83 15.68
CA SER A 518 27.51 -17.59 15.11
C SER A 518 27.30 -16.51 16.18
N LEU A 519 26.70 -16.87 17.33
CA LEU A 519 26.44 -15.93 18.43
C LEU A 519 27.69 -15.41 19.15
N LYS A 520 28.81 -16.15 19.12
CA LYS A 520 30.06 -15.71 19.78
C LYS A 520 30.80 -14.60 19.01
N CYS A 521 30.50 -14.40 17.73
CA CYS A 521 31.14 -13.34 16.93
C CYS A 521 30.48 -11.96 17.07
N GLU A 522 29.19 -11.90 17.41
CA GLU A 522 28.48 -10.61 17.62
C GLU A 522 28.66 -10.07 19.05
N LEU A 523 28.65 -10.95 20.06
CA LEU A 523 28.83 -10.53 21.47
C LEU A 523 30.24 -9.99 21.82
N LEU A 524 31.25 -10.26 20.99
CA LEU A 524 32.61 -9.74 21.17
C LEU A 524 32.86 -8.36 20.52
N LYS A 525 31.90 -7.82 19.75
CA LYS A 525 32.01 -6.47 19.17
C LYS A 525 31.40 -5.37 20.05
N GLU A 526 30.43 -5.69 20.90
CA GLU A 526 29.77 -4.70 21.76
C GLU A 526 30.50 -4.45 23.10
N THR A 527 31.44 -5.29 23.51
CA THR A 527 32.18 -5.13 24.78
C THR A 527 33.44 -4.26 24.70
N ARG A 528 33.76 -3.66 23.55
CA ARG A 528 34.96 -2.79 23.39
C ARG A 528 34.71 -1.29 23.34
N HIS A 529 33.47 -0.82 23.57
CA HIS A 529 33.15 0.62 23.52
C HIS A 529 32.67 1.26 24.83
N GLN A 530 32.79 0.58 25.98
CA GLN A 530 32.39 1.14 27.29
C GLN A 530 33.48 1.11 28.38
N GLN A 531 34.76 1.20 28.02
CA GLN A 531 35.82 1.57 28.96
C GLN A 531 36.73 2.60 28.31
N GLY A 532 36.49 3.89 28.61
CA GLY A 532 37.34 4.98 28.13
C GLY A 532 36.68 6.35 28.12
N CYS A 533 36.24 6.85 29.28
CA CYS A 533 36.35 8.27 29.67
C CYS A 533 35.87 8.43 31.12
N LEU A 534 36.63 9.25 31.85
CA LEU A 534 36.59 9.64 33.26
C LEU A 534 35.23 9.67 33.96
#